data_AF-A0LHF0-F1
#
_entry.id   AF-A0LHF0-F1
#
_cell.length_a   1.000
_cell.length_b   1.000
_cell.length_c   1.000
_cell.angle_alpha   90.00
_cell.angle_beta   90.00
_cell.angle_gamma   90.00
#
_symmetry.space_group_name_H-M   'P 1'
#
loop_
_entity.id
_entity.type
_entity.pdbx_description
1 polymer ?
#
loop_
_entity_poly.entity_id
_entity_poly.type
_entity_poly.pdbx_seq_one_letter_code
_entity_poly.pdbx_strand_id
1 'polypeptide(L)'
;MNTRERAEARDLVRKAVAFCEDAGRGAALAEIADRNGQFVRNGYYSYALDLTGTVLAHPFATELTGRDCIKLEDSNEKPFIRRILDIAKSKGYGFVDYLWHRPSSREELRKTVYLERVEDMVFCCGFYTTEQDYLVSLFKCYDYAGPM
;
A
#
# COMPACT_ATOMS: atom_id res chain seq x y z
N MET A 1 -8.92 0.39 -15.78
CA MET A 1 -9.49 0.36 -14.43
C MET A 1 -8.82 -0.79 -13.67
N ASN A 2 -7.99 -0.48 -12.67
CA ASN A 2 -7.17 -1.46 -11.95
C ASN A 2 -7.96 -2.17 -10.83
N THR A 3 -9.18 -2.62 -11.15
CA THR A 3 -10.15 -3.12 -10.17
C THR A 3 -9.67 -4.40 -9.49
N ARG A 4 -8.98 -5.27 -10.25
CA ARG A 4 -8.43 -6.52 -9.72
C ARG A 4 -7.29 -6.23 -8.75
N GLU A 5 -6.36 -5.36 -9.14
CA GLU A 5 -5.19 -5.03 -8.33
C GLU A 5 -5.60 -4.36 -7.00
N ARG A 6 -6.63 -3.51 -7.06
CA ARG A 6 -7.23 -2.92 -5.86
C ARG A 6 -7.88 -3.97 -4.96
N ALA A 7 -8.54 -4.98 -5.53
CA ALA A 7 -9.11 -6.09 -4.75
C ALA A 7 -8.02 -6.93 -4.08
N GLU A 8 -6.97 -7.30 -4.81
CA GLU A 8 -5.82 -8.05 -4.27
C GLU A 8 -5.13 -7.30 -3.13
N ALA A 9 -4.89 -5.99 -3.29
CA ALA A 9 -4.30 -5.16 -2.24
C ALA A 9 -5.18 -5.12 -0.98
N ARG A 10 -6.50 -5.02 -1.15
CA ARG A 10 -7.44 -5.08 -0.02
C ARG A 10 -7.41 -6.44 0.67
N ASP A 11 -7.41 -7.52 -0.10
CA ASP A 11 -7.42 -8.87 0.45
C ASP A 11 -6.12 -9.17 1.21
N LEU A 12 -4.98 -8.65 0.76
CA LEU A 12 -3.71 -8.80 1.47
C LEU A 12 -3.68 -8.01 2.79
N VAL A 13 -4.23 -6.80 2.82
CA VAL A 13 -4.38 -6.05 4.08
C VAL A 13 -5.30 -6.79 5.06
N ARG A 14 -6.44 -7.30 4.59
CA ARG A 14 -7.37 -8.05 5.45
C ARG A 14 -6.75 -9.32 6.02
N LYS A 15 -5.90 -10.01 5.25
CA LYS A 15 -5.12 -11.13 5.76
C LYS A 15 -4.11 -10.68 6.81
N ALA A 16 -3.45 -9.53 6.63
CA ALA A 16 -2.53 -8.99 7.63
C ALA A 16 -3.25 -8.59 8.93
N VAL A 17 -4.44 -8.00 8.81
CA VAL A 17 -5.32 -7.68 9.95
C VAL A 17 -5.72 -8.95 10.68
N ALA A 18 -6.28 -9.95 9.98
CA ALA A 18 -6.70 -11.21 10.59
C ALA A 18 -5.52 -11.94 11.27
N PHE A 19 -4.34 -11.91 10.65
CA PHE A 19 -3.13 -12.47 11.25
C PHE A 19 -2.71 -11.71 12.52
N CYS A 20 -2.89 -10.38 12.55
CA CYS A 20 -2.64 -9.59 13.75
C CYS A 20 -3.63 -9.91 14.88
N GLU A 21 -4.89 -10.19 14.55
CA GLU A 21 -5.91 -10.58 15.53
C GLU A 21 -5.61 -11.96 16.14
N ASP A 22 -5.10 -12.90 15.34
CA ASP A 22 -4.80 -14.28 15.76
C ASP A 22 -3.44 -14.40 16.45
N ALA A 23 -2.37 -13.89 15.83
CA ALA A 23 -0.99 -14.05 16.30
C ALA A 23 -0.49 -12.88 17.16
N GLY A 24 -1.26 -11.79 17.22
CA GLY A 24 -0.92 -10.57 17.96
C GLY A 24 -0.01 -9.62 17.19
N ARG A 25 0.07 -8.39 17.72
CA ARG A 25 0.79 -7.26 17.10
C ARG A 25 2.25 -7.56 16.77
N GLY A 26 2.99 -8.13 17.73
CA GLY A 26 4.44 -8.37 17.56
C GLY A 26 4.72 -9.33 16.40
N ALA A 27 3.96 -10.43 16.32
CA ALA A 27 4.09 -11.40 15.23
C ALA A 27 3.70 -10.78 13.88
N ALA A 28 2.60 -10.02 13.82
CA ALA A 28 2.18 -9.35 12.59
C ALA A 28 3.21 -8.35 12.07
N LEU A 29 3.80 -7.53 12.95
CA LEU A 29 4.85 -6.59 12.54
C LEU A 29 6.11 -7.30 12.06
N ALA A 30 6.50 -8.42 12.69
CA ALA A 30 7.62 -9.23 12.25
C ALA A 30 7.37 -9.85 10.86
N GLU A 31 6.17 -10.41 10.64
CA GLU A 31 5.79 -11.01 9.35
C GLU A 31 5.69 -9.96 8.24
N ILE A 32 5.18 -8.75 8.54
CA ILE A 32 5.14 -7.62 7.59
C ILE A 32 6.56 -7.12 7.28
N ALA A 33 7.48 -7.17 8.22
CA ALA A 33 8.87 -6.77 8.02
C ALA A 33 9.69 -7.80 7.21
N ASP A 34 9.23 -9.04 7.09
CA ASP A 34 9.90 -10.05 6.28
C ASP A 34 9.61 -9.84 4.78
N ARG A 35 10.68 -9.60 4.01
CA ARG A 35 10.62 -9.48 2.55
C ARG A 35 10.19 -10.76 1.84
N ASN A 36 10.34 -11.91 2.50
CA ASN A 36 9.90 -13.22 2.02
C ASN A 36 8.60 -13.68 2.71
N GLY A 37 8.04 -12.84 3.58
CA GLY A 37 6.83 -13.13 4.33
C GLY A 37 5.59 -13.20 3.45
N GLN A 38 4.51 -13.73 4.01
CA GLN A 38 3.27 -13.97 3.27
C GLN A 38 2.57 -12.68 2.79
N PHE A 39 2.96 -11.52 3.32
CA PHE A 39 2.44 -10.21 2.94
C PHE A 39 3.28 -9.51 1.86
N VAL A 40 4.23 -10.21 1.25
CA VAL A 40 4.94 -9.80 0.04
C VAL A 40 4.64 -10.82 -1.05
N ARG A 41 3.88 -10.42 -2.07
CA ARG A 41 3.43 -11.35 -3.11
C ARG A 41 3.18 -10.64 -4.43
N ASN A 42 3.69 -11.18 -5.54
CA ASN A 42 3.34 -10.72 -6.91
C ASN A 42 3.44 -9.20 -7.14
N GLY A 43 4.43 -8.54 -6.52
CA GLY A 43 4.60 -7.08 -6.61
C GLY A 43 3.75 -6.26 -5.64
N TYR A 44 2.89 -6.90 -4.85
CA TYR A 44 2.21 -6.33 -3.70
C TYR A 44 3.06 -6.50 -2.46
N TYR A 45 3.03 -5.50 -1.59
CA TYR A 45 3.61 -5.64 -0.27
C TYR A 45 2.87 -4.81 0.78
N SER A 46 2.73 -5.39 1.97
CA SER A 46 2.15 -4.69 3.12
C SER A 46 3.21 -3.93 3.91
N TYR A 47 2.76 -2.88 4.61
CA TYR A 47 3.52 -2.15 5.62
C TYR A 47 2.55 -1.63 6.68
N ALA A 48 3.05 -1.26 7.85
CA ALA A 48 2.23 -0.79 8.96
C ALA A 48 2.71 0.56 9.48
N LEU A 49 1.76 1.43 9.83
CA LEU A 49 1.98 2.72 10.47
C LEU A 49 1.22 2.77 11.81
N ASP A 50 1.64 3.65 12.72
CA ASP A 50 0.78 4.10 13.81
C ASP A 50 -0.07 5.32 13.37
N LEU A 51 -0.89 5.84 14.28
CA LEU A 51 -1.74 7.02 14.01
C LEU A 51 -1.01 8.37 14.01
N THR A 52 0.27 8.43 14.38
CA THR A 52 1.09 9.65 14.31
C THR A 52 1.86 9.74 13.00
N GLY A 53 2.07 8.62 12.31
CA GLY A 53 2.80 8.54 11.05
C GLY A 53 4.14 7.84 11.20
N THR A 54 4.40 7.21 12.34
CA THR A 54 5.57 6.37 12.55
C THR A 54 5.42 5.06 11.80
N VAL A 55 6.45 4.66 11.07
CA VAL A 55 6.48 3.34 10.42
C VAL A 55 6.74 2.26 11.45
N LEU A 56 5.80 1.33 11.62
CA LEU A 56 5.92 0.21 12.55
C LEU A 56 6.65 -0.98 11.92
N ALA A 57 6.39 -1.25 10.64
CA ALA A 57 7.03 -2.32 9.89
C ALA A 57 6.98 -2.02 8.38
N HIS A 58 8.08 -2.28 7.68
CA HIS A 58 8.15 -2.16 6.23
C HIS A 58 9.15 -3.18 5.65
N PRO A 59 8.77 -4.01 4.66
CA PRO A 59 9.62 -5.13 4.20
C PRO A 59 10.83 -4.71 3.36
N PHE A 60 10.70 -3.60 2.61
CA PHE A 60 11.77 -3.12 1.72
C PHE A 60 12.53 -1.89 2.23
N ALA A 61 11.82 -0.86 2.71
CA ALA A 61 12.39 0.35 3.30
C ALA A 61 12.53 0.22 4.83
N THR A 62 13.30 -0.78 5.26
CA THR A 62 13.49 -1.11 6.70
C THR A 62 14.12 0.05 7.48
N GLU A 63 14.85 0.92 6.80
CA GLU A 63 15.43 2.13 7.37
C GLU A 63 14.40 3.15 7.86
N LEU A 64 13.15 3.07 7.41
CA LEU A 64 12.05 3.92 7.84
C LEU A 64 11.41 3.44 9.14
N THR A 65 11.58 2.17 9.52
CA THR A 65 10.99 1.61 10.73
C THR A 65 11.42 2.38 11.98
N GLY A 66 10.44 2.81 12.78
CA GLY A 66 10.63 3.65 13.96
C GLY A 66 10.75 5.15 13.68
N ARG A 67 10.71 5.60 12.41
CA ARG A 67 10.73 7.02 12.06
C ARG A 67 9.34 7.59 11.87
N ASP A 68 9.15 8.81 12.35
CA ASP A 68 8.01 9.64 11.99
C ASP A 68 8.16 10.11 10.53
N CYS A 69 7.20 9.70 9.69
CA CYS A 69 7.14 10.05 8.28
C CYS A 69 5.98 10.99 7.95
N ILE A 70 5.39 11.70 8.93
CA ILE A 70 4.22 12.57 8.70
C ILE A 70 4.48 13.70 7.69
N LYS A 71 5.73 14.18 7.63
CA LYS A 71 6.19 15.23 6.70
C LYS A 71 6.75 14.69 5.39
N LEU A 72 6.65 13.38 5.16
CA LEU A 72 7.15 12.76 3.95
C LEU A 72 6.22 13.10 2.79
N GLU A 73 6.82 13.61 1.73
CA GLU A 73 6.16 13.98 0.49
C GLU A 73 6.72 13.15 -0.67
N ASP A 74 5.91 12.95 -1.70
CA ASP A 74 6.41 12.41 -2.97
C ASP A 74 7.01 13.53 -3.83
N SER A 75 7.55 13.20 -5.01
CA SER A 75 8.16 14.19 -5.91
C SER A 75 7.21 15.27 -6.44
N ASN A 76 5.89 15.10 -6.27
CA ASN A 76 4.87 16.10 -6.59
C ASN A 76 4.40 16.85 -5.33
N GLU A 77 5.22 16.89 -4.28
CA GLU A 77 4.92 17.58 -3.00
C GLU A 77 3.64 17.05 -2.33
N LYS A 78 3.27 15.79 -2.59
CA LYS A 78 2.06 15.21 -2.02
C LYS A 78 2.35 14.60 -0.65
N PRO A 79 1.72 15.08 0.44
CA PRO A 79 1.92 14.52 1.79
C PRO A 79 1.10 13.23 1.96
N PHE A 80 1.57 12.13 1.38
CA PHE A 80 0.79 10.90 1.25
C PHE A 80 0.59 10.18 2.59
N ILE A 81 1.56 10.23 3.52
CA ILE A 81 1.40 9.68 4.88
C ILE A 81 0.27 10.40 5.62
N ARG A 82 0.27 11.74 5.59
CA ARG A 82 -0.81 12.53 6.17
C ARG A 82 -2.17 12.16 5.59
N ARG A 83 -2.26 12.03 4.27
CA ARG A 83 -3.50 11.63 3.59
C ARG A 83 -3.96 10.22 3.97
N ILE A 84 -3.04 9.27 4.12
CA ILE A 84 -3.34 7.92 4.63
C ILE A 84 -3.96 8.01 6.03
N LEU A 85 -3.35 8.79 6.93
CA LEU A 85 -3.83 8.97 8.29
C LEU A 85 -5.16 9.71 8.37
N ASP A 86 -5.39 10.70 7.52
CA ASP A 86 -6.66 11.42 7.45
C ASP A 86 -7.81 10.48 7.05
N ILE A 87 -7.57 9.57 6.11
CA ILE A 87 -8.55 8.54 5.71
C ILE A 87 -8.73 7.49 6.82
N ALA A 88 -7.63 7.02 7.43
CA ALA A 88 -7.67 6.08 8.55
C ALA A 88 -8.46 6.63 9.75
N LYS A 89 -8.30 7.93 10.06
CA LYS A 89 -8.98 8.59 11.18
C LYS A 89 -10.44 8.90 10.88
N SER A 90 -10.80 9.17 9.63
CA SER A 90 -12.16 9.54 9.24
C SER A 90 -13.04 8.34 8.87
N LYS A 91 -12.58 7.50 7.93
CA LYS A 91 -13.35 6.38 7.36
C LYS A 91 -12.90 5.02 7.86
N GLY A 92 -11.68 4.93 8.42
CA GLY A 92 -11.06 3.67 8.80
C GLY A 92 -10.35 2.97 7.64
N TYR A 93 -10.80 3.12 6.40
CA TYR A 93 -10.19 2.46 5.24
C TYR A 93 -10.29 3.30 3.96
N GLY A 94 -9.47 2.98 2.97
CA GLY A 94 -9.56 3.59 1.65
C GLY A 94 -8.33 3.37 0.77
N PHE A 95 -8.27 4.13 -0.32
CA PHE A 95 -7.15 4.10 -1.26
C PHE A 95 -6.47 5.46 -1.32
N VAL A 96 -5.13 5.43 -1.43
CA VAL A 96 -4.30 6.61 -1.69
C VAL A 96 -3.32 6.28 -2.82
N ASP A 97 -3.27 7.16 -3.81
CA ASP A 97 -2.30 7.10 -4.90
C ASP A 97 -1.19 8.12 -4.66
N TYR A 98 0.07 7.76 -4.85
CA TYR A 98 1.23 8.67 -4.72
C TYR A 98 2.42 8.13 -5.53
N LEU A 99 3.48 8.93 -5.67
CA LEU A 99 4.73 8.49 -6.32
C LEU A 99 5.69 7.86 -5.30
N TRP A 100 6.30 6.73 -5.67
CA TRP A 100 7.25 6.04 -4.79
C TRP A 100 8.30 5.28 -5.60
N HIS A 101 9.52 5.20 -5.08
CA HIS A 101 10.58 4.43 -5.70
C HIS A 101 10.29 2.92 -5.63
N ARG A 102 10.44 2.22 -6.76
CA ARG A 102 10.37 0.75 -6.80
C ARG A 102 11.66 0.17 -6.21
N PRO A 103 11.59 -0.75 -5.23
CA PRO A 103 12.79 -1.30 -4.57
C PRO A 103 13.82 -1.91 -5.53
N SER A 104 13.38 -2.49 -6.64
CA SER A 104 14.26 -3.18 -7.60
C SER A 104 15.01 -2.25 -8.55
N SER A 105 14.40 -1.14 -8.98
CA SER A 105 14.90 -0.29 -10.07
C SER A 105 15.21 1.12 -9.64
N ARG A 106 14.77 1.54 -8.44
CA ARG A 106 14.81 2.94 -7.95
C ARG A 106 14.06 3.95 -8.81
N GLU A 107 13.41 3.49 -9.87
CA GLU A 107 12.50 4.29 -10.67
C GLU A 107 11.31 4.70 -9.81
N GLU A 108 10.97 5.99 -9.89
CA GLU A 108 9.79 6.51 -9.24
C GLU A 108 8.57 6.21 -10.10
N LEU A 109 7.61 5.49 -9.53
CA LEU A 109 6.41 5.05 -10.22
C LEU A 109 5.17 5.39 -9.42
N ARG A 110 4.02 5.46 -10.11
CA ARG A 110 2.74 5.62 -9.44
C ARG A 110 2.40 4.37 -8.65
N LYS A 111 2.23 4.55 -7.34
CA LYS A 111 1.86 3.52 -6.39
C LYS A 111 0.45 3.79 -5.88
N THR A 112 -0.40 2.78 -5.95
CA THR A 112 -1.72 2.79 -5.31
C THR A 112 -1.64 1.94 -4.05
N VAL A 113 -2.05 2.51 -2.91
CA VAL A 113 -2.08 1.84 -1.62
C VAL A 113 -3.50 1.73 -1.12
N TYR A 114 -3.90 0.53 -0.72
CA TYR A 114 -5.05 0.33 0.16
C TYR A 114 -4.61 0.44 1.61
N LEU A 115 -5.44 1.06 2.45
CA LEU A 115 -5.23 1.17 3.89
C LEU A 115 -6.46 0.72 4.67
N GLU A 116 -6.23 0.14 5.85
CA GLU A 116 -7.24 -0.22 6.83
C GLU A 116 -6.70 0.01 8.24
N ARG A 117 -7.47 0.73 9.05
CA ARG A 117 -7.14 1.03 10.45
C ARG A 117 -7.71 -0.05 11.35
N VAL A 118 -6.87 -0.55 12.25
CA VAL A 118 -7.23 -1.43 13.36
C VAL A 118 -6.67 -0.83 14.63
N GLU A 119 -7.54 -0.40 15.54
CA GLU A 119 -7.16 0.28 16.79
C GLU A 119 -6.26 1.50 16.57
N ASP A 120 -4.98 1.40 16.96
CA ASP A 120 -3.92 2.39 16.84
C ASP A 120 -2.96 2.14 15.66
N MET A 121 -3.19 1.08 14.87
CA MET A 121 -2.40 0.72 13.70
C MET A 121 -3.16 1.00 12.39
N VAL A 122 -2.40 1.30 11.36
CA VAL A 122 -2.87 1.43 9.99
C VAL A 122 -2.09 0.45 9.12
N PHE A 123 -2.75 -0.62 8.70
CA PHE A 123 -2.23 -1.60 7.76
C PHE A 123 -2.40 -1.07 6.34
N CYS A 124 -1.33 -1.13 5.56
CA CYS A 124 -1.30 -0.62 4.20
C CYS A 124 -0.77 -1.71 3.28
N CYS A 125 -1.30 -1.84 2.06
CA CYS A 125 -0.71 -2.66 1.00
C CYS A 125 -0.69 -1.87 -0.30
N GLY A 126 0.46 -1.87 -0.96
CA GLY A 126 0.66 -1.13 -2.20
C GLY A 126 1.01 -1.99 -3.39
N PHE A 127 0.66 -1.49 -4.57
CA PHE A 127 1.12 -1.99 -5.85
C PHE A 127 1.50 -0.83 -6.77
N TYR A 128 2.46 -1.07 -7.66
CA TYR A 128 2.86 -0.11 -8.67
C TYR A 128 2.01 -0.28 -9.92
N THR A 129 1.64 0.84 -10.54
CA THR A 129 1.05 0.86 -11.88
C THR A 129 2.05 1.52 -12.81
N THR A 130 2.40 0.85 -13.91
CA THR A 130 3.20 1.46 -14.98
C THR A 130 2.31 2.20 -15.98
N GLU A 131 2.90 3.10 -16.76
CA GLU A 131 2.25 3.71 -17.94
C GLU A 131 1.77 2.62 -18.92
N GLN A 132 2.56 1.57 -19.13
CA GLN A 132 2.15 0.42 -19.96
C GLN A 132 0.91 -0.30 -19.40
N ASP A 133 0.80 -0.51 -18.09
CA ASP A 133 -0.39 -1.13 -17.50
C ASP A 133 -1.64 -0.27 -17.71
N TYR A 134 -1.48 1.07 -17.67
CA TYR A 134 -2.55 2.01 -17.90
C TYR A 134 -3.00 2.02 -19.37
N LEU A 135 -2.05 2.04 -20.31
CA LEU A 135 -2.32 1.98 -21.75
C LEU A 135 -2.94 0.64 -22.14
N VAL A 136 -2.43 -0.50 -21.64
CA VAL A 136 -3.03 -1.83 -21.86
C VAL A 136 -4.46 -1.88 -21.30
N SER A 137 -4.72 -1.24 -20.16
CA SER A 137 -6.08 -1.12 -19.66
C SER A 137 -6.98 -0.26 -20.55
N LEU A 138 -6.46 0.80 -21.18
CA LEU A 138 -7.24 1.64 -22.11
C LEU A 138 -7.51 0.89 -23.42
N PHE A 139 -6.54 0.15 -23.94
CA PHE A 139 -6.72 -0.68 -25.15
C PHE A 139 -7.73 -1.81 -24.93
N LYS A 140 -7.71 -2.49 -23.77
CA LYS A 140 -8.75 -3.48 -23.42
C LYS A 140 -10.16 -2.89 -23.37
N CYS A 141 -10.32 -1.59 -23.09
CA CYS A 141 -11.62 -0.92 -23.17
C CYS A 141 -12.03 -0.63 -24.61
N TYR A 142 -11.09 -0.42 -25.53
CA TYR A 142 -11.39 -0.15 -26.94
C TYR A 142 -11.83 -1.42 -27.68
N ASP A 143 -11.27 -2.58 -27.33
CA ASP A 143 -11.70 -3.87 -27.91
C ASP A 143 -13.07 -4.35 -27.40
N TYR A 144 -13.60 -3.77 -26.31
CA TYR A 144 -14.96 -4.05 -25.81
C TYR A 144 -16.04 -3.08 -26.34
N ALA A 145 -15.65 -2.10 -27.15
CA ALA A 145 -16.57 -1.26 -27.92
C ALA A 145 -16.59 -1.71 -29.39
N GLY A 146 -16.89 -3.00 -29.63
CA GLY A 146 -17.26 -3.46 -30.97
C GLY A 146 -18.54 -2.76 -31.43
N PRO A 147 -18.71 -2.51 -32.75
CA PRO A 147 -19.74 -1.63 -33.28
C PRO A 147 -21.15 -2.14 -32.94
N MET A 148 -22.01 -1.22 -32.51
CA MET A 148 -23.47 -1.39 -32.45
C MET A 148 -24.04 -1.71 -33.83
#